data_AF-A0A3B3DBR9-F1
#
_entry.id   AF-A0A3B3DBR9-F1
#
_cell.length_a   1.000
_cell.length_b   1.000
_cell.length_c   1.000
_cell.angle_alpha   90.00
_cell.angle_beta   90.00
_cell.angle_gamma   90.00
#
_symmetry.space_group_name_H-M   'P 1'
#
loop_
_entity.id
_entity.type
_entity.pdbx_description
1 polymer ?
#
loop_
_entity_poly.entity_id
_entity_poly.type
_entity_poly.pdbx_seq_one_letter_code
_entity_poly.pdbx_strand_id
1 'polypeptide(L)'
;SNCSQCLQAGKGCAYCSEEVRADPPIRAVFMDGPRCDLYVNILAFGCRKSAIITKEGSMSIDQVGLHLQVPLLNLRLDLILSSSSQNQKIEMSLQQSQVSPQQVTVSLLPGEERLLNVEVFAPKKGPLDLYILMDFSNSMADDLSNLKKMGEELGEQRLSDDYTIGFGKFVDKVIELKEPWPQSDPPFAFQSVIKLTNNVSYFQQELQKERISGNLDAPEGGFDAILQAAVCGEKIGWRQHSTHLLVFSTESAFHYEADGVNVLSGILPRNDEQCHLDKQGKYTHETSQDYPSIPTLVRLLGKHNIIPIFAVTNYSYSYYEYFPIAEVGLLQDDSSNILQVMEEAFKVRACRGRRLSGWVVGKRSSVLPFWLKNLRSCLGCMVPQTSGQQPAAPDPHVSL
;
A
#
# COMPACT_ATOMS: atom_id res chain seq x y z
N SER A 1 4.96 -40.51 -23.57
CA SER A 1 5.27 -39.20 -22.96
C SER A 1 6.70 -38.82 -23.31
N ASN A 2 6.95 -37.55 -23.65
CA ASN A 2 8.33 -37.07 -23.78
C ASN A 2 8.90 -36.69 -22.39
N CYS A 3 10.23 -36.54 -22.29
CA CYS A 3 10.90 -36.23 -21.02
C CYS A 3 10.35 -34.96 -20.35
N SER A 4 10.08 -33.91 -21.14
CA SER A 4 9.59 -32.63 -20.60
C SER A 4 8.20 -32.77 -19.97
N GLN A 5 7.27 -33.44 -20.64
CA GLN A 5 5.93 -33.70 -20.11
C GLN A 5 5.98 -34.55 -18.84
N CYS A 6 6.92 -35.50 -18.77
CA CYS A 6 7.10 -36.32 -17.58
C CYS A 6 7.55 -35.50 -16.36
N LEU A 7 8.58 -34.68 -16.52
CA LEU A 7 9.11 -33.85 -15.43
C LEU A 7 8.14 -32.75 -14.99
N GLN A 8 7.20 -32.37 -15.86
CA GLN A 8 6.13 -31.42 -15.55
C GLN A 8 4.87 -32.08 -14.96
N ALA A 9 4.79 -33.41 -14.93
CA ALA A 9 3.62 -34.12 -14.42
C ALA A 9 3.47 -33.99 -12.89
N GLY A 10 4.57 -33.81 -12.17
CA GLY A 10 4.53 -33.56 -10.74
C GLY A 10 5.85 -33.77 -10.01
N LYS A 11 5.85 -33.45 -8.72
CA LYS A 11 7.00 -33.66 -7.82
C LYS A 11 7.35 -35.15 -7.72
N GLY A 12 8.62 -35.47 -7.93
CA GLY A 12 9.14 -36.84 -7.82
C GLY A 12 9.00 -37.70 -9.09
N CYS A 13 8.44 -37.15 -10.17
CA CYS A 13 8.45 -37.80 -11.48
C CYS A 13 9.88 -37.91 -12.02
N ALA A 14 10.19 -39.08 -12.58
CA ALA A 14 11.46 -39.42 -13.19
C ALA A 14 11.21 -40.00 -14.58
N TYR A 15 12.08 -39.67 -15.53
CA TYR A 15 12.02 -40.16 -16.89
C TYR A 15 13.18 -41.12 -17.19
N CYS A 16 12.90 -42.31 -17.70
CA CYS A 16 13.94 -43.21 -18.19
C CYS A 16 14.23 -42.92 -19.67
N SER A 17 15.46 -42.51 -19.98
CA SER A 17 15.90 -42.25 -21.37
C SER A 17 16.39 -43.50 -22.10
N GLU A 18 16.53 -44.65 -21.42
CA GLU A 18 16.96 -45.89 -22.06
C GLU A 18 15.90 -46.43 -23.02
N GLU A 19 16.36 -46.88 -24.18
CA GLU A 19 15.51 -47.51 -25.19
C GLU A 19 15.48 -49.03 -25.07
N VAL A 20 16.55 -49.63 -24.52
CA VAL A 20 16.74 -51.09 -24.45
C VAL A 20 17.42 -51.48 -23.14
N ARG A 21 16.91 -52.51 -22.47
CA ARG A 21 17.52 -53.12 -21.31
C ARG A 21 18.77 -53.88 -21.76
N ALA A 22 19.95 -53.49 -21.28
CA ALA A 22 21.17 -54.25 -21.53
C ALA A 22 21.55 -55.00 -20.25
N ASP A 23 20.97 -56.19 -20.10
CA ASP A 23 21.49 -57.27 -19.26
C ASP A 23 22.27 -58.25 -20.15
N PRO A 24 23.61 -58.27 -20.11
CA PRO A 24 24.37 -59.41 -20.60
C PRO A 24 24.07 -60.63 -19.69
N PRO A 25 23.77 -61.83 -20.21
CA PRO A 25 23.98 -62.29 -21.58
C PRO A 25 22.69 -62.67 -22.37
N ILE A 26 21.49 -62.31 -21.91
CA ILE A 26 20.24 -62.86 -22.49
C ILE A 26 19.35 -61.73 -23.00
N ARG A 27 19.36 -61.54 -24.33
CA ARG A 27 18.38 -60.82 -25.18
C ARG A 27 17.93 -59.43 -24.69
N ALA A 28 18.06 -58.44 -25.58
CA ALA A 28 17.38 -57.15 -25.43
C ALA A 28 15.87 -57.34 -25.15
N VAL A 29 15.47 -57.20 -23.90
CA VAL A 29 14.07 -57.11 -23.51
C VAL A 29 13.72 -55.64 -23.60
N PHE A 30 12.74 -55.29 -24.44
CA PHE A 30 12.19 -53.95 -24.47
C PHE A 30 11.64 -53.63 -23.06
N MET A 31 11.84 -52.39 -22.59
CA MET A 31 11.25 -51.95 -21.33
C MET A 31 9.72 -52.05 -21.44
N ASP A 32 9.12 -53.09 -20.89
CA ASP A 32 7.65 -53.25 -20.77
C ASP A 32 7.04 -52.34 -19.67
N GLY A 33 7.86 -51.46 -19.08
CA GLY A 33 7.46 -50.52 -18.02
C GLY A 33 7.25 -49.09 -18.50
N PRO A 34 6.54 -48.24 -17.74
CA PRO A 34 6.34 -46.84 -18.07
C PRO A 34 7.67 -46.09 -18.08
N ARG A 35 7.92 -45.28 -19.12
CA ARG A 35 9.10 -44.38 -19.18
C ARG A 35 9.01 -43.20 -18.23
N CYS A 36 7.83 -42.93 -17.68
CA CYS A 36 7.57 -41.84 -16.76
C CYS A 36 6.83 -42.38 -15.54
N ASP A 37 7.47 -42.34 -14.39
CA ASP A 37 6.91 -42.80 -13.12
C ASP A 37 7.73 -42.17 -11.98
N LEU A 38 7.43 -42.50 -10.72
CA LEU A 38 8.28 -42.15 -9.59
C LEU A 38 9.66 -42.78 -9.73
N TYR A 39 10.69 -42.07 -9.26
CA TYR A 39 12.09 -42.53 -9.30
C TYR A 39 12.28 -43.98 -8.81
N VAL A 40 11.59 -44.35 -7.72
CA VAL A 40 11.63 -45.70 -7.14
C VAL A 40 11.06 -46.77 -8.08
N ASN A 41 10.01 -46.45 -8.83
CA ASN A 41 9.37 -47.36 -9.78
C ASN A 41 10.25 -47.52 -11.03
N ILE A 42 10.79 -46.42 -11.56
CA ILE A 42 11.72 -46.44 -12.70
C ILE A 42 12.97 -47.29 -12.39
N LEU A 43 13.50 -47.20 -11.17
CA LEU A 43 14.57 -48.08 -10.71
C LEU A 43 14.14 -49.54 -10.61
N ALA A 44 12.96 -49.82 -10.03
CA ALA A 44 12.45 -51.18 -9.89
C ALA A 44 12.17 -51.84 -11.25
N PHE A 45 11.76 -51.05 -12.26
CA PHE A 45 11.62 -51.50 -13.64
C PHE A 45 12.96 -51.73 -14.35
N GLY A 46 14.10 -51.44 -13.71
CA GLY A 46 15.44 -51.80 -14.16
C GLY A 46 16.13 -50.75 -15.03
N CYS A 47 15.69 -49.50 -15.00
CA CYS A 47 16.39 -48.40 -15.69
C CYS A 47 17.74 -48.14 -15.02
N ARG A 48 18.81 -48.01 -15.80
CA ARG A 48 20.13 -47.66 -15.23
C ARG A 48 20.08 -46.27 -14.62
N LYS A 49 20.68 -46.13 -13.42
CA LYS A 49 20.75 -44.85 -12.69
C LYS A 49 21.25 -43.67 -13.55
N SER A 50 22.23 -43.91 -14.43
CA SER A 50 22.80 -42.89 -15.32
C SER A 50 21.85 -42.42 -16.43
N ALA A 51 20.78 -43.15 -16.70
CA ALA A 51 19.80 -42.85 -17.72
C ALA A 51 18.43 -42.42 -17.13
N ILE A 52 18.34 -42.31 -15.81
CA ILE A 52 17.19 -41.71 -15.13
C ILE A 52 17.40 -40.20 -15.09
N ILE A 53 16.50 -39.47 -15.71
CA ILE A 53 16.45 -38.02 -15.67
C ILE A 53 15.43 -37.62 -14.61
N THR A 54 15.89 -36.93 -13.59
CA THR A 54 15.05 -36.25 -12.60
C THR A 54 15.28 -34.75 -12.68
N LYS A 55 14.34 -34.00 -12.13
CA LYS A 55 14.53 -32.59 -11.85
C LYS A 55 14.09 -32.36 -10.40
N GLU A 56 14.76 -31.45 -9.72
CA GLU A 56 14.38 -30.98 -8.40
C GLU A 56 14.29 -29.46 -8.46
N GLY A 57 13.29 -28.89 -7.80
CA GLY A 57 13.26 -27.45 -7.58
C GLY A 57 14.40 -27.01 -6.67
N SER A 58 15.02 -25.89 -6.99
CA SER A 58 16.08 -25.27 -6.19
C SER A 58 15.62 -23.92 -5.63
N MET A 59 16.26 -23.48 -4.56
CA MET A 59 16.03 -22.15 -3.99
C MET A 59 17.36 -21.60 -3.55
N SER A 60 17.76 -20.46 -4.09
CA SER A 60 18.91 -19.68 -3.66
C SER A 60 18.47 -18.30 -3.20
N ILE A 61 19.09 -17.82 -2.14
CA ILE A 61 18.95 -16.43 -1.71
C ILE A 61 20.10 -15.69 -2.38
N ASP A 62 19.78 -14.87 -3.37
CA ASP A 62 20.78 -14.10 -4.10
C ASP A 62 21.16 -12.89 -3.24
N GLN A 63 22.43 -12.82 -2.87
CA GLN A 63 22.96 -11.79 -1.99
C GLN A 63 23.27 -10.53 -2.81
N VAL A 64 22.26 -9.71 -3.01
CA VAL A 64 22.45 -8.35 -3.53
C VAL A 64 22.04 -7.37 -2.44
N GLY A 65 23.00 -6.59 -1.95
CA GLY A 65 22.73 -5.46 -1.06
C GLY A 65 21.91 -4.43 -1.82
N LEU A 66 20.60 -4.48 -1.62
CA LEU A 66 19.64 -3.53 -2.16
C LEU A 66 18.86 -2.94 -0.99
N HIS A 67 18.90 -1.62 -0.87
CA HIS A 67 18.02 -0.87 0.03
C HIS A 67 16.59 -1.01 -0.50
N LEU A 68 15.83 -2.00 -0.02
CA LEU A 68 14.49 -2.28 -0.52
C LEU A 68 13.47 -1.38 0.17
N GLN A 69 12.96 -0.41 -0.59
CA GLN A 69 11.73 0.29 -0.26
C GLN A 69 10.58 -0.73 -0.35
N VAL A 70 10.01 -1.15 0.78
CA VAL A 70 8.74 -1.90 0.77
C VAL A 70 7.64 -0.94 1.17
N PRO A 71 6.99 -0.28 0.20
CA PRO A 71 5.80 0.47 0.53
C PRO A 71 4.70 -0.51 0.96
N LEU A 72 3.99 -0.15 2.03
CA LEU A 72 2.93 -0.96 2.67
C LEU A 72 1.74 -1.28 1.75
N LEU A 73 1.78 -0.82 0.50
CA LEU A 73 0.66 -0.84 -0.43
C LEU A 73 0.93 -1.64 -1.71
N ASN A 74 2.15 -1.65 -2.24
CA ASN A 74 2.50 -2.41 -3.45
C ASN A 74 3.95 -2.90 -3.41
N LEU A 75 4.18 -4.19 -3.24
CA LEU A 75 5.50 -4.77 -3.50
C LEU A 75 5.76 -4.78 -5.03
N ARG A 76 6.22 -3.67 -5.59
CA ARG A 76 6.96 -3.67 -6.86
C ARG A 76 8.45 -3.59 -6.55
N LEU A 77 9.20 -4.48 -7.20
CA LEU A 77 10.65 -4.59 -7.07
C LEU A 77 11.29 -3.62 -8.08
N ASP A 78 11.57 -2.39 -7.67
CA ASP A 78 12.32 -1.45 -8.52
C ASP A 78 13.84 -1.64 -8.29
N LEU A 79 14.57 -1.99 -9.34
CA LEU A 79 16.01 -2.27 -9.33
C LEU A 79 16.82 -0.96 -9.39
N ILE A 80 17.57 -0.64 -8.33
CA ILE A 80 18.70 0.31 -8.41
C ILE A 80 19.99 -0.47 -8.17
N LEU A 81 20.83 -0.56 -9.20
CA LEU A 81 22.09 -1.30 -9.18
C LEU A 81 23.13 -0.52 -8.36
N SER A 82 23.38 -0.93 -7.11
CA SER A 82 24.59 -0.56 -6.39
C SER A 82 25.30 -1.82 -5.88
N SER A 83 26.59 -1.92 -6.18
CA SER A 83 27.41 -3.12 -5.96
C SER A 83 27.96 -3.16 -4.53
N SER A 84 27.23 -3.76 -3.60
CA SER A 84 27.80 -4.20 -2.31
C SER A 84 27.18 -5.52 -1.86
N SER A 85 27.97 -6.59 -1.92
CA SER A 85 27.61 -7.96 -1.57
C SER A 85 27.85 -8.24 -0.08
N GLN A 86 26.92 -7.84 0.79
CA GLN A 86 26.81 -8.40 2.14
C GLN A 86 25.34 -8.61 2.51
N ASN A 87 25.10 -9.69 3.24
CA ASN A 87 23.82 -10.07 3.82
C ASN A 87 23.35 -8.97 4.79
N GLN A 88 22.61 -7.97 4.32
CA GLN A 88 22.08 -6.91 5.17
C GLN A 88 20.98 -7.51 6.05
N LYS A 89 21.39 -7.90 7.27
CA LYS A 89 20.45 -8.06 8.39
C LYS A 89 19.69 -6.74 8.54
N ILE A 90 18.45 -6.84 9.01
CA ILE A 90 17.64 -5.67 9.35
C ILE A 90 18.46 -4.75 10.26
N GLU A 91 18.74 -3.54 9.78
CA GLU A 91 19.46 -2.51 10.51
C GLU A 91 18.45 -1.61 11.23
N MET A 92 18.12 -1.96 12.47
CA MET A 92 17.11 -1.23 13.25
C MET A 92 17.48 0.24 13.53
N SER A 93 18.77 0.61 13.40
CA SER A 93 19.27 1.97 13.57
C SER A 93 18.80 2.95 12.48
N LEU A 94 18.46 2.46 11.29
CA LEU A 94 18.09 3.31 10.16
C LEU A 94 16.72 3.98 10.33
N GLN A 95 15.92 3.58 11.34
CA GLN A 95 14.54 4.06 11.56
C GLN A 95 13.69 4.06 10.28
N GLN A 96 13.89 3.06 9.43
CA GLN A 96 13.18 2.86 8.17
C GLN A 96 12.66 1.43 8.07
N SER A 97 11.51 1.27 7.41
CA SER A 97 10.92 -0.05 7.18
C SER A 97 11.81 -0.87 6.25
N GLN A 98 12.10 -2.10 6.64
CA GLN A 98 13.05 -2.99 5.95
C GLN A 98 12.48 -4.40 5.82
N VAL A 99 12.91 -5.12 4.79
CA VAL A 99 12.55 -6.52 4.57
C VAL A 99 13.79 -7.33 4.22
N SER A 100 13.86 -8.56 4.73
CA SER A 100 14.93 -9.52 4.45
C SER A 100 14.35 -10.92 4.21
N PRO A 101 14.87 -11.71 3.24
CA PRO A 101 15.90 -11.35 2.28
C PRO A 101 15.39 -10.40 1.19
N GLN A 102 16.29 -9.62 0.58
CA GLN A 102 15.97 -8.62 -0.44
C GLN A 102 15.71 -9.25 -1.82
N GLN A 103 16.40 -10.35 -2.13
CA GLN A 103 16.26 -11.07 -3.40
C GLN A 103 16.34 -12.58 -3.18
N VAL A 104 15.48 -13.32 -3.87
CA VAL A 104 15.41 -14.78 -3.81
C VAL A 104 15.15 -15.32 -5.21
N THR A 105 15.96 -16.28 -5.63
CA THR A 105 15.77 -17.03 -6.87
C THR A 105 15.22 -18.41 -6.54
N VAL A 106 14.02 -18.70 -7.04
CA VAL A 106 13.32 -19.97 -6.78
C VAL A 106 13.05 -20.67 -8.11
N SER A 107 13.46 -21.93 -8.20
CA SER A 107 13.08 -22.84 -9.28
C SER A 107 12.13 -23.88 -8.70
N LEU A 108 10.89 -23.94 -9.20
CA LEU A 108 9.87 -24.88 -8.75
C LEU A 108 9.44 -25.81 -9.88
N LEU A 109 9.13 -27.06 -9.53
CA LEU A 109 8.38 -27.96 -10.40
C LEU A 109 6.87 -27.76 -10.24
N PRO A 110 6.05 -28.12 -11.25
CA PRO A 110 4.60 -28.16 -11.10
C PRO A 110 4.16 -28.99 -9.88
N GLY A 111 3.35 -28.39 -9.00
CA GLY A 111 2.89 -29.01 -7.75
C GLY A 111 3.91 -29.00 -6.61
N GLU A 112 5.10 -28.41 -6.80
CA GLU A 112 6.08 -28.25 -5.73
C GLU A 112 5.83 -26.98 -4.92
N GLU A 113 5.90 -27.12 -3.60
CA GLU A 113 5.82 -26.01 -2.65
C GLU A 113 7.18 -25.78 -1.98
N ARG A 114 7.53 -24.50 -1.77
CA ARG A 114 8.68 -24.05 -0.99
C ARG A 114 8.22 -22.98 -0.01
N LEU A 115 8.81 -23.00 1.19
CA LEU A 115 8.57 -21.99 2.21
C LEU A 115 9.70 -20.98 2.18
N LEU A 116 9.35 -19.70 2.07
CA LEU A 116 10.28 -18.58 2.20
C LEU A 116 9.99 -17.87 3.52
N ASN A 117 11.01 -17.75 4.35
CA ASN A 117 10.96 -16.90 5.54
C ASN A 117 11.29 -15.47 5.12
N VAL A 118 10.40 -14.54 5.45
CA VAL A 118 10.57 -13.11 5.20
C VAL A 118 10.47 -12.40 6.54
N GLU A 119 11.52 -11.69 6.92
CA GLU A 119 11.56 -10.82 8.08
C GLU A 119 11.19 -9.41 7.63
N VAL A 120 10.32 -8.75 8.40
CA VAL A 120 9.89 -7.38 8.16
C VAL A 120 10.14 -6.58 9.43
N PHE A 121 10.80 -5.45 9.28
CA PHE A 121 10.99 -4.47 10.34
C PHE A 121 10.25 -3.19 9.98
N ALA A 122 9.47 -2.68 10.94
CA ALA A 122 8.87 -1.37 10.87
C ALA A 122 9.31 -0.58 12.11
N PRO A 123 9.98 0.57 11.94
CA PRO A 123 10.39 1.43 13.05
C PRO A 123 9.16 2.03 13.74
N LYS A 124 9.28 2.33 15.03
CA LYS A 124 8.18 3.00 15.77
C LYS A 124 7.95 4.45 15.33
N LYS A 125 9.02 5.13 14.91
CA LYS A 125 9.04 6.55 14.54
C LYS A 125 9.92 6.75 13.31
N GLY A 126 9.43 6.27 12.15
CA GLY A 126 10.12 6.47 10.87
C GLY A 126 9.73 7.80 10.21
N PRO A 127 10.45 8.23 9.15
CA PRO A 127 10.09 9.43 8.40
C PRO A 127 8.64 9.38 7.92
N LEU A 128 7.91 10.47 8.14
CA LEU A 128 6.47 10.57 7.88
C LEU A 128 6.17 11.81 7.03
N ASP A 129 5.43 11.63 5.95
CA ASP A 129 4.87 12.73 5.17
C ASP A 129 3.36 12.70 5.34
N LEU A 130 2.82 13.80 5.83
CA LEU A 130 1.40 13.97 6.09
C LEU A 130 0.87 15.06 5.18
N TYR A 131 -0.01 14.69 4.25
CA TYR A 131 -0.68 15.67 3.40
C TYR A 131 -2.17 15.68 3.72
N ILE A 132 -2.67 16.83 4.16
CA ILE A 132 -4.09 17.03 4.49
C ILE A 132 -4.79 17.58 3.26
N LEU A 133 -5.74 16.83 2.73
CA LEU A 133 -6.72 17.28 1.74
C LEU A 133 -8.04 17.56 2.43
N MET A 134 -8.45 18.82 2.39
CA MET A 134 -9.67 19.25 3.06
C MET A 134 -10.69 19.78 2.06
N ASP A 135 -11.92 19.36 2.26
CA ASP A 135 -13.11 19.92 1.64
C ASP A 135 -13.31 21.36 2.12
N PHE A 136 -13.43 22.28 1.16
CA PHE A 136 -13.54 23.71 1.37
C PHE A 136 -14.91 24.23 1.03
N SER A 137 -15.93 23.36 0.89
CA SER A 137 -17.34 23.72 0.77
C SER A 137 -17.84 24.47 2.02
N ASN A 138 -18.99 25.15 1.89
CA ASN A 138 -19.50 26.04 2.94
C ASN A 138 -19.71 25.36 4.29
N SER A 139 -20.09 24.09 4.26
CA SER A 139 -20.46 23.34 5.45
C SER A 139 -19.24 22.99 6.32
N MET A 140 -18.03 22.96 5.75
CA MET A 140 -16.76 22.67 6.44
C MET A 140 -16.12 23.87 7.19
N ALA A 141 -16.90 24.93 7.45
CA ALA A 141 -16.37 26.20 7.96
C ALA A 141 -15.88 26.13 9.41
N ASP A 142 -16.58 25.39 10.26
CA ASP A 142 -16.17 25.09 11.62
C ASP A 142 -15.01 24.09 11.64
N ASP A 143 -14.98 23.08 10.77
CA ASP A 143 -13.83 22.19 10.60
C ASP A 143 -12.56 22.95 10.28
N LEU A 144 -12.61 23.95 9.38
CA LEU A 144 -11.42 24.76 9.04
C LEU A 144 -10.93 25.53 10.28
N SER A 145 -11.86 26.01 11.10
CA SER A 145 -11.52 26.69 12.35
C SER A 145 -10.82 25.75 13.33
N ASN A 146 -11.22 24.48 13.38
CA ASN A 146 -10.58 23.47 14.22
C ASN A 146 -9.25 22.98 13.63
N LEU A 147 -9.12 22.85 12.31
CA LEU A 147 -7.85 22.57 11.66
C LEU A 147 -6.82 23.67 11.92
N LYS A 148 -7.24 24.94 11.91
CA LYS A 148 -6.39 26.09 12.25
C LYS A 148 -5.87 26.00 13.69
N LYS A 149 -6.73 25.64 14.66
CA LYS A 149 -6.31 25.40 16.06
C LYS A 149 -5.39 24.20 16.19
N MET A 150 -5.70 23.09 15.52
CA MET A 150 -4.86 21.89 15.50
C MET A 150 -3.47 22.19 14.92
N GLY A 151 -3.38 23.08 13.93
CA GLY A 151 -2.12 23.59 13.42
C GLY A 151 -1.20 24.13 14.51
N GLU A 152 -1.77 24.79 15.54
CA GLU A 152 -1.07 25.30 16.71
C GLU A 152 -0.55 24.16 17.62
N GLU A 153 -1.36 23.12 17.82
CA GLU A 153 -1.06 21.96 18.68
C GLU A 153 -0.06 20.96 18.07
N LEU A 154 -0.01 20.87 16.73
CA LEU A 154 0.93 20.01 15.99
C LEU A 154 2.41 20.32 16.29
N GLY A 155 2.72 21.53 16.78
CA GLY A 155 4.07 21.87 17.23
C GLY A 155 4.51 21.11 18.49
N GLU A 156 3.55 20.72 19.33
CA GLU A 156 3.80 20.13 20.66
C GLU A 156 3.73 18.58 20.64
N GLN A 157 2.88 17.99 19.79
CA GLN A 157 2.69 16.53 19.71
C GLN A 157 3.30 15.95 18.42
N ARG A 158 4.58 15.56 18.48
CA ARG A 158 5.28 14.98 17.33
C ARG A 158 4.95 13.49 17.16
N LEU A 159 4.17 13.17 16.11
CA LEU A 159 3.86 11.79 15.67
C LEU A 159 5.09 11.01 15.20
N SER A 160 6.09 11.71 14.66
CA SER A 160 7.38 11.17 14.27
C SER A 160 8.48 12.17 14.57
N ASP A 161 9.70 11.67 14.76
CA ASP A 161 10.88 12.52 14.97
C ASP A 161 11.34 13.18 13.65
N ASP A 162 10.88 12.66 12.48
CA ASP A 162 11.13 13.19 11.15
C ASP A 162 9.82 13.28 10.34
N TYR A 163 9.01 14.31 10.61
CA TYR A 163 7.75 14.52 9.91
C TYR A 163 7.76 15.76 9.00
N THR A 164 7.05 15.67 7.88
CA THR A 164 6.66 16.82 7.07
C THR A 164 5.14 16.89 6.98
N ILE A 165 4.60 18.11 6.90
CA ILE A 165 3.18 18.37 6.76
C ILE A 165 2.90 19.28 5.56
N GLY A 166 1.83 18.99 4.83
CA GLY A 166 1.37 19.76 3.68
C GLY A 166 -0.15 19.85 3.67
N PHE A 167 -0.67 20.75 2.82
CA PHE A 167 -2.09 21.08 2.79
C PHE A 167 -2.57 21.36 1.36
N GLY A 168 -3.70 20.78 1.02
CA GLY A 168 -4.46 21.11 -0.17
C GLY A 168 -5.94 21.23 0.15
N LYS A 169 -6.62 22.02 -0.67
CA LYS A 169 -8.05 22.27 -0.58
C LYS A 169 -8.76 21.85 -1.86
N PHE A 170 -10.00 21.42 -1.74
CA PHE A 170 -10.86 21.09 -2.88
C PHE A 170 -12.30 21.51 -2.61
N VAL A 171 -13.06 21.78 -3.66
CA VAL A 171 -14.52 21.94 -3.60
C VAL A 171 -15.07 21.07 -4.73
N ASP A 172 -15.47 21.69 -5.84
CA ASP A 172 -15.93 20.98 -7.01
C ASP A 172 -15.71 21.80 -8.30
N LYS A 173 -15.90 21.16 -9.45
CA LYS A 173 -15.83 21.77 -10.77
C LYS A 173 -17.07 22.65 -10.98
N VAL A 174 -16.88 23.97 -11.03
CA VAL A 174 -17.98 24.94 -11.28
C VAL A 174 -17.68 25.83 -12.49
N ILE A 175 -18.68 26.13 -13.33
CA ILE A 175 -18.59 27.14 -14.40
C ILE A 175 -19.07 28.49 -13.85
N GLU A 176 -18.20 29.49 -13.97
CA GLU A 176 -18.50 30.93 -13.84
C GLU A 176 -19.36 31.36 -12.64
N LEU A 177 -18.90 31.03 -11.42
CA LEU A 177 -19.31 31.72 -10.20
C LEU A 177 -18.12 32.53 -9.67
N LYS A 178 -18.23 33.86 -9.63
CA LYS A 178 -17.15 34.72 -9.09
C LYS A 178 -17.14 34.75 -7.56
N GLU A 179 -18.31 34.65 -6.94
CA GLU A 179 -18.51 34.74 -5.50
C GLU A 179 -19.80 33.99 -5.15
N PRO A 180 -19.72 32.67 -4.87
CA PRO A 180 -20.87 31.85 -4.45
C PRO A 180 -21.69 32.44 -3.29
N TRP A 181 -21.07 33.17 -2.36
CA TRP A 181 -21.73 33.96 -1.31
C TRP A 181 -20.84 35.13 -0.87
N PRO A 182 -21.37 36.15 -0.16
CA PRO A 182 -20.58 37.30 0.25
C PRO A 182 -19.32 36.90 1.03
N GLN A 183 -18.17 37.42 0.59
CA GLN A 183 -16.82 37.15 1.13
C GLN A 183 -16.28 35.73 0.93
N SER A 184 -16.76 35.01 -0.10
CA SER A 184 -16.23 33.70 -0.48
C SER A 184 -15.15 33.79 -1.56
N ASP A 185 -14.27 32.78 -1.60
CA ASP A 185 -13.41 32.59 -2.78
C ASP A 185 -14.26 32.07 -3.96
N PRO A 186 -13.83 32.29 -5.22
CA PRO A 186 -14.43 31.64 -6.38
C PRO A 186 -14.24 30.12 -6.29
N PRO A 187 -15.18 29.30 -6.82
CA PRO A 187 -15.03 27.85 -6.79
C PRO A 187 -13.79 27.39 -7.57
N PHE A 188 -13.25 26.26 -7.13
CA PHE A 188 -12.11 25.59 -7.72
C PHE A 188 -12.24 24.09 -7.43
N ALA A 189 -11.75 23.24 -8.34
CA ALA A 189 -11.78 21.80 -8.11
C ALA A 189 -10.69 21.38 -7.12
N PHE A 190 -9.43 21.82 -7.31
CA PHE A 190 -8.33 21.48 -6.42
C PHE A 190 -7.22 22.54 -6.43
N GLN A 191 -6.66 22.82 -5.26
CA GLN A 191 -5.44 23.59 -5.10
C GLN A 191 -4.52 22.98 -4.03
N SER A 192 -3.26 22.73 -4.39
CA SER A 192 -2.18 22.47 -3.45
C SER A 192 -1.64 23.79 -2.92
N VAL A 193 -1.92 24.10 -1.66
CA VAL A 193 -1.56 25.39 -1.04
C VAL A 193 -0.19 25.31 -0.37
N ILE A 194 0.03 24.26 0.42
CA ILE A 194 1.24 24.09 1.21
C ILE A 194 1.92 22.80 0.78
N LYS A 195 3.06 22.95 0.09
CA LYS A 195 3.98 21.85 -0.18
C LYS A 195 4.45 21.23 1.15
N LEU A 196 4.64 19.91 1.17
CA LEU A 196 5.18 19.18 2.31
C LEU A 196 6.44 19.87 2.87
N THR A 197 6.38 20.26 4.13
CA THR A 197 7.42 21.03 4.83
C THR A 197 7.58 20.55 6.26
N ASN A 198 8.77 20.71 6.84
CA ASN A 198 9.01 20.52 8.28
C ASN A 198 8.84 21.82 9.08
N ASN A 199 8.55 22.95 8.43
CA ASN A 199 8.35 24.23 9.07
C ASN A 199 6.89 24.42 9.49
N VAL A 200 6.60 24.06 10.74
CA VAL A 200 5.24 24.16 11.33
C VAL A 200 4.76 25.61 11.36
N SER A 201 5.63 26.58 11.65
CA SER A 201 5.24 27.99 11.68
C SER A 201 4.84 28.50 10.29
N TYR A 202 5.53 28.07 9.23
CA TYR A 202 5.12 28.36 7.86
C TYR A 202 3.77 27.72 7.55
N PHE A 203 3.58 26.45 7.92
CA PHE A 203 2.31 25.75 7.74
C PHE A 203 1.15 26.51 8.41
N GLN A 204 1.32 26.90 9.68
CA GLN A 204 0.34 27.68 10.44
C GLN A 204 0.03 29.02 9.75
N GLN A 205 1.07 29.77 9.36
CA GLN A 205 0.90 31.09 8.75
C GLN A 205 0.15 31.03 7.42
N GLU A 206 0.43 30.05 6.57
CA GLU A 206 -0.30 29.88 5.32
C GLU A 206 -1.74 29.41 5.59
N LEU A 207 -1.94 28.43 6.47
CA LEU A 207 -3.27 27.90 6.79
C LEU A 207 -4.20 28.99 7.35
N GLN A 208 -3.68 29.94 8.15
CA GLN A 208 -4.47 31.04 8.69
C GLN A 208 -5.08 31.97 7.62
N LYS A 209 -4.43 32.08 6.45
CA LYS A 209 -4.90 32.91 5.33
C LYS A 209 -6.08 32.31 4.58
N GLU A 210 -6.28 31.00 4.71
CA GLU A 210 -7.28 30.27 3.96
C GLU A 210 -8.71 30.59 4.42
N ARG A 211 -9.62 30.62 3.44
CA ARG A 211 -11.05 30.92 3.60
C ARG A 211 -11.87 29.88 2.84
N ILE A 212 -13.09 29.64 3.33
CA ILE A 212 -14.04 28.70 2.74
C ILE A 212 -14.55 29.23 1.39
N SER A 213 -14.80 28.30 0.47
CA SER A 213 -15.39 28.49 -0.85
C SER A 213 -16.63 27.60 -0.95
N GLY A 214 -17.29 27.52 -2.10
CA GLY A 214 -18.32 26.49 -2.29
C GLY A 214 -18.83 26.35 -3.70
N ASN A 215 -19.81 25.46 -3.83
CA ASN A 215 -20.41 24.95 -5.04
C ASN A 215 -21.95 25.01 -4.93
N LEU A 216 -22.65 24.38 -5.88
CA LEU A 216 -24.10 24.43 -6.03
C LEU A 216 -24.81 23.15 -5.61
N ASP A 217 -24.11 22.02 -5.65
CA ASP A 217 -24.58 20.69 -5.34
C ASP A 217 -23.87 20.10 -4.12
N ALA A 218 -24.39 18.98 -3.62
CA ALA A 218 -23.89 18.37 -2.39
C ALA A 218 -22.64 17.49 -2.60
N PRO A 219 -22.54 16.61 -3.62
CA PRO A 219 -21.33 15.81 -3.82
C PRO A 219 -20.15 16.69 -4.24
N GLU A 220 -18.95 16.33 -3.78
CA GLU A 220 -17.76 17.15 -3.97
C GLU A 220 -16.76 16.52 -4.94
N GLY A 221 -15.90 17.36 -5.52
CA GLY A 221 -14.87 16.99 -6.49
C GLY A 221 -13.58 16.40 -5.88
N GLY A 222 -13.63 15.89 -4.65
CA GLY A 222 -12.45 15.47 -3.90
C GLY A 222 -11.61 14.37 -4.56
N PHE A 223 -12.18 13.59 -5.47
CA PHE A 223 -11.45 12.57 -6.23
C PHE A 223 -10.40 13.14 -7.20
N ASP A 224 -10.65 14.32 -7.78
CA ASP A 224 -9.62 15.04 -8.54
C ASP A 224 -8.45 15.44 -7.64
N ALA A 225 -8.75 15.91 -6.43
CA ALA A 225 -7.73 16.32 -5.47
C ALA A 225 -6.86 15.15 -5.03
N ILE A 226 -7.46 13.98 -4.73
CA ILE A 226 -6.72 12.76 -4.39
C ILE A 226 -5.81 12.34 -5.56
N LEU A 227 -6.34 12.35 -6.80
CA LEU A 227 -5.56 11.97 -7.97
C LEU A 227 -4.37 12.91 -8.17
N GLN A 228 -4.61 14.22 -8.18
CA GLN A 228 -3.56 15.22 -8.38
C GLN A 228 -2.53 15.18 -7.25
N ALA A 229 -2.94 15.01 -6.00
CA ALA A 229 -2.03 14.84 -4.86
C ALA A 229 -1.16 13.57 -5.00
N ALA A 230 -1.66 12.52 -5.64
CA ALA A 230 -0.90 11.30 -5.86
C ALA A 230 0.11 11.41 -7.00
N VAL A 231 -0.30 11.95 -8.15
CA VAL A 231 0.54 11.96 -9.37
C VAL A 231 1.53 13.13 -9.42
N CYS A 232 1.24 14.25 -8.74
CA CYS A 232 2.09 15.44 -8.71
C CYS A 232 3.19 15.37 -7.64
N GLY A 233 3.88 14.24 -7.52
CA GLY A 233 4.74 13.96 -6.36
C GLY A 233 5.80 15.02 -6.06
N GLU A 234 6.43 15.62 -7.07
CA GLU A 234 7.42 16.68 -6.87
C GLU A 234 6.81 18.01 -6.38
N LYS A 235 5.60 18.33 -6.84
CA LYS A 235 4.89 19.57 -6.47
C LYS A 235 4.32 19.47 -5.07
N ILE A 236 3.77 18.31 -4.72
CA ILE A 236 3.30 17.99 -3.36
C ILE A 236 4.48 17.83 -2.39
N GLY A 237 5.59 17.24 -2.85
CA GLY A 237 6.83 17.08 -2.09
C GLY A 237 6.99 15.73 -1.39
N TRP A 238 6.36 14.65 -1.88
CA TRP A 238 6.50 13.32 -1.29
C TRP A 238 7.97 12.87 -1.30
N ARG A 239 8.53 12.56 -0.12
CA ARG A 239 9.93 12.11 -0.01
C ARG A 239 10.04 10.64 -0.38
N GLN A 240 11.15 10.22 -0.99
CA GLN A 240 11.28 8.83 -1.42
C GLN A 240 11.29 7.83 -0.25
N HIS A 241 11.93 8.16 0.88
CA HIS A 241 12.14 7.25 2.01
C HIS A 241 11.27 7.58 3.23
N SER A 242 10.00 7.91 3.00
CA SER A 242 9.03 8.23 4.05
C SER A 242 7.75 7.41 3.89
N THR A 243 6.98 7.34 4.98
CA THR A 243 5.59 6.87 4.94
C THR A 243 4.71 8.01 4.45
N HIS A 244 3.95 7.81 3.38
CA HIS A 244 3.05 8.83 2.82
C HIS A 244 1.63 8.62 3.35
N LEU A 245 1.14 9.55 4.16
CA LEU A 245 -0.24 9.60 4.62
C LEU A 245 -0.98 10.75 3.93
N LEU A 246 -2.10 10.42 3.31
CA LEU A 246 -3.03 11.39 2.71
C LEU A 246 -4.31 11.39 3.54
N VAL A 247 -4.51 12.42 4.36
CA VAL A 247 -5.73 12.57 5.16
C VAL A 247 -6.74 13.33 4.32
N PHE A 248 -7.85 12.68 3.99
CA PHE A 248 -8.93 13.26 3.20
C PHE A 248 -10.10 13.57 4.12
N SER A 249 -10.44 14.85 4.27
CA SER A 249 -11.46 15.36 5.18
C SER A 249 -12.64 15.93 4.40
N THR A 250 -13.83 15.38 4.63
CA THR A 250 -15.10 15.90 4.05
C THR A 250 -16.28 15.38 4.87
N GLU A 251 -17.40 16.07 4.78
CA GLU A 251 -18.68 15.64 5.33
C GLU A 251 -19.67 15.14 4.26
N SER A 252 -19.28 15.14 2.98
CA SER A 252 -20.18 14.86 1.86
C SER A 252 -19.79 13.63 1.02
N ALA A 253 -20.68 13.28 0.09
CA ALA A 253 -20.42 12.31 -0.96
C ALA A 253 -19.42 12.87 -1.99
N PHE A 254 -19.00 12.03 -2.93
CA PHE A 254 -18.02 12.38 -3.97
C PHE A 254 -18.59 12.21 -5.37
N HIS A 255 -18.11 13.05 -6.29
CA HIS A 255 -18.24 12.81 -7.71
C HIS A 255 -17.21 11.78 -8.22
N TYR A 256 -17.62 10.96 -9.18
CA TYR A 256 -16.78 9.94 -9.80
C TYR A 256 -17.00 9.87 -11.32
N GLU A 257 -16.21 9.03 -12.00
CA GLU A 257 -16.27 8.86 -13.46
C GLU A 257 -17.71 8.81 -14.00
N ALA A 258 -17.94 9.58 -15.08
CA ALA A 258 -19.19 9.89 -15.77
C ALA A 258 -20.09 10.96 -15.14
N ASP A 259 -19.84 11.40 -13.89
CA ASP A 259 -20.60 12.52 -13.31
C ASP A 259 -20.30 13.85 -14.02
N GLY A 260 -19.10 14.00 -14.61
CA GLY A 260 -18.72 15.16 -15.42
C GLY A 260 -19.63 15.41 -16.62
N VAL A 261 -20.42 14.43 -17.06
CA VAL A 261 -21.44 14.63 -18.10
C VAL A 261 -22.59 15.51 -17.59
N ASN A 262 -22.98 15.31 -16.33
CA ASN A 262 -24.06 16.02 -15.67
C ASN A 262 -23.58 17.35 -15.07
N VAL A 263 -22.30 17.41 -14.69
CA VAL A 263 -21.63 18.60 -14.20
C VAL A 263 -21.17 19.44 -15.41
N LEU A 264 -21.33 20.77 -15.36
CA LEU A 264 -20.77 21.70 -16.34
C LEU A 264 -21.22 21.59 -17.81
N SER A 265 -22.42 21.08 -18.09
CA SER A 265 -22.94 20.96 -19.47
C SER A 265 -22.07 20.09 -20.41
N GLY A 266 -21.34 19.10 -19.87
CA GLY A 266 -20.77 18.00 -20.64
C GLY A 266 -19.24 17.93 -20.67
N ILE A 267 -18.62 17.63 -19.54
CA ILE A 267 -17.23 17.14 -19.51
C ILE A 267 -17.24 15.66 -19.90
N LEU A 268 -16.83 15.38 -21.12
CA LEU A 268 -16.78 14.04 -21.70
C LEU A 268 -15.40 13.35 -21.65
N PRO A 269 -14.27 14.07 -21.79
CA PRO A 269 -12.97 13.40 -21.78
C PRO A 269 -12.66 12.77 -20.43
N ARG A 270 -12.27 11.49 -20.42
CA ARG A 270 -11.80 10.81 -19.20
C ARG A 270 -10.55 11.48 -18.64
N ASN A 271 -10.37 11.36 -17.33
CA ASN A 271 -9.13 11.75 -16.65
C ASN A 271 -7.91 11.02 -17.25
N ASP A 272 -6.86 11.75 -17.57
CA ASP A 272 -5.64 11.19 -18.20
C ASP A 272 -4.61 10.66 -17.18
N GLU A 273 -4.91 10.82 -15.89
CA GLU A 273 -4.08 10.37 -14.77
C GLU A 273 -2.70 11.04 -14.70
N GLN A 274 -2.55 12.23 -15.30
CA GLN A 274 -1.32 13.01 -15.27
C GLN A 274 -1.39 14.19 -14.29
N CYS A 275 -0.22 14.76 -13.99
CA CYS A 275 -0.10 15.93 -13.14
C CYS A 275 -0.41 17.22 -13.92
N HIS A 276 -1.40 17.98 -13.45
CA HIS A 276 -1.93 19.17 -14.11
C HIS A 276 -2.04 20.39 -13.19
N LEU A 277 -1.16 20.47 -12.19
CA LEU A 277 -1.07 21.68 -11.36
C LEU A 277 -0.29 22.76 -12.10
N ASP A 278 -0.62 24.03 -11.89
CA ASP A 278 0.19 25.16 -12.36
C ASP A 278 1.37 25.45 -11.40
N LYS A 279 1.89 26.69 -11.40
CA LYS A 279 2.96 27.12 -10.49
C LYS A 279 2.43 27.53 -9.11
N GLN A 280 1.14 27.83 -9.01
CA GLN A 280 0.41 28.22 -7.82
C GLN A 280 -0.27 27.02 -7.14
N GLY A 281 -0.10 25.82 -7.72
CA GLY A 281 -0.67 24.58 -7.22
C GLY A 281 -2.14 24.37 -7.61
N LYS A 282 -2.72 25.20 -8.48
CA LYS A 282 -4.12 25.06 -8.93
C LYS A 282 -4.22 23.99 -10.01
N TYR A 283 -5.23 23.12 -9.92
CA TYR A 283 -5.56 22.16 -10.97
C TYR A 283 -6.12 22.87 -12.22
N THR A 284 -5.43 22.68 -13.34
CA THR A 284 -5.71 23.41 -14.58
C THR A 284 -6.68 22.72 -15.52
N HIS A 285 -6.89 21.41 -15.35
CA HIS A 285 -7.72 20.60 -16.24
C HIS A 285 -9.13 20.36 -15.70
N GLU A 286 -9.53 21.11 -14.66
CA GLU A 286 -10.80 20.97 -13.95
C GLU A 286 -12.04 20.96 -14.86
N THR A 287 -12.07 21.79 -15.91
CA THR A 287 -13.20 21.85 -16.87
C THR A 287 -12.99 21.03 -18.14
N SER A 288 -11.87 20.31 -18.26
CA SER A 288 -11.48 19.61 -19.50
C SER A 288 -11.49 18.09 -19.37
N GLN A 289 -11.46 17.58 -18.13
CA GLN A 289 -11.41 16.16 -17.83
C GLN A 289 -12.39 15.80 -16.72
N ASP A 290 -13.05 14.66 -16.90
CA ASP A 290 -14.00 14.06 -15.97
C ASP A 290 -13.30 13.62 -14.67
N TYR A 291 -14.10 13.35 -13.64
CA TYR A 291 -13.62 12.83 -12.37
C TYR A 291 -13.00 11.44 -12.55
N PRO A 292 -12.00 11.06 -11.73
CA PRO A 292 -11.41 9.74 -11.82
C PRO A 292 -12.32 8.67 -11.20
N SER A 293 -12.11 7.42 -11.62
CA SER A 293 -12.79 6.26 -11.06
C SER A 293 -12.12 5.76 -9.77
N ILE A 294 -12.89 5.07 -8.92
CA ILE A 294 -12.37 4.42 -7.71
C ILE A 294 -11.19 3.46 -8.03
N PRO A 295 -11.29 2.56 -9.04
CA PRO A 295 -10.17 1.68 -9.40
C PRO A 295 -8.91 2.44 -9.84
N THR A 296 -9.06 3.60 -10.50
CA THR A 296 -7.93 4.46 -10.86
C THR A 296 -7.25 5.01 -9.61
N LEU A 297 -8.00 5.55 -8.66
CA LEU A 297 -7.45 6.06 -7.39
C LEU A 297 -6.73 4.96 -6.60
N VAL A 298 -7.37 3.79 -6.45
CA VAL A 298 -6.79 2.60 -5.80
C VAL A 298 -5.44 2.24 -6.42
N ARG A 299 -5.35 2.19 -7.75
CA ARG A 299 -4.12 1.88 -8.47
C ARG A 299 -3.06 2.95 -8.29
N LEU A 300 -3.42 4.23 -8.42
CA LEU A 300 -2.47 5.35 -8.35
C LEU A 300 -1.93 5.54 -6.92
N LEU A 301 -2.79 5.54 -5.91
CA LEU A 301 -2.37 5.61 -4.50
C LEU A 301 -1.44 4.45 -4.15
N GLY A 302 -1.77 3.24 -4.61
CA GLY A 302 -0.86 2.10 -4.49
C GLY A 302 0.46 2.30 -5.23
N LYS A 303 0.44 2.78 -6.48
CA LYS A 303 1.64 3.00 -7.32
C LYS A 303 2.58 4.03 -6.69
N HIS A 304 2.02 5.08 -6.10
CA HIS A 304 2.74 6.17 -5.46
C HIS A 304 2.98 5.93 -3.96
N ASN A 305 2.58 4.79 -3.42
CA ASN A 305 2.80 4.38 -2.04
C ASN A 305 2.12 5.26 -0.99
N ILE A 306 1.02 5.91 -1.39
CA ILE A 306 0.25 6.84 -0.58
C ILE A 306 -0.88 6.10 0.13
N ILE A 307 -0.99 6.34 1.42
CA ILE A 307 -1.95 5.71 2.30
C ILE A 307 -3.10 6.70 2.52
N PRO A 308 -4.26 6.50 1.89
CA PRO A 308 -5.42 7.33 2.17
C PRO A 308 -5.98 7.01 3.57
N ILE A 309 -6.25 8.05 4.33
CA ILE A 309 -7.04 8.04 5.55
C ILE A 309 -8.28 8.88 5.25
N PHE A 310 -9.43 8.22 5.14
CA PHE A 310 -10.70 8.94 4.98
C PHE A 310 -11.19 9.34 6.36
N ALA A 311 -11.14 10.64 6.61
CA ALA A 311 -11.59 11.29 7.80
C ALA A 311 -12.95 11.90 7.43
N VAL A 312 -14.04 11.20 7.75
CA VAL A 312 -15.38 11.56 7.27
C VAL A 312 -16.40 11.54 8.40
N THR A 313 -17.41 12.40 8.30
CA THR A 313 -18.50 12.46 9.27
C THR A 313 -19.37 11.19 9.22
N ASN A 314 -20.16 10.96 10.27
CA ASN A 314 -20.98 9.74 10.38
C ASN A 314 -21.98 9.58 9.22
N TYR A 315 -22.54 10.70 8.73
CA TYR A 315 -23.53 10.70 7.65
C TYR A 315 -22.94 10.23 6.32
N SER A 316 -21.68 10.55 6.04
CA SER A 316 -21.01 10.22 4.79
C SER A 316 -20.19 8.92 4.87
N TYR A 317 -19.96 8.37 6.07
CA TYR A 317 -19.16 7.17 6.33
C TYR A 317 -19.48 5.99 5.38
N SER A 318 -20.77 5.72 5.14
CA SER A 318 -21.21 4.60 4.31
C SER A 318 -20.72 4.67 2.85
N TYR A 319 -20.44 5.87 2.33
CA TYR A 319 -19.90 6.04 0.98
C TYR A 319 -18.42 5.63 0.89
N TYR A 320 -17.67 5.79 1.99
CA TYR A 320 -16.22 5.57 2.02
C TYR A 320 -15.80 4.20 2.58
N GLU A 321 -16.69 3.50 3.29
CA GLU A 321 -16.42 2.16 3.84
C GLU A 321 -16.01 1.13 2.76
N TYR A 322 -16.53 1.28 1.54
CA TYR A 322 -16.26 0.35 0.44
C TYR A 322 -14.91 0.56 -0.26
N PHE A 323 -14.07 1.51 0.19
CA PHE A 323 -12.78 1.79 -0.43
C PHE A 323 -11.72 0.74 -0.02
N PRO A 324 -11.29 -0.16 -0.93
CA PRO A 324 -10.58 -1.40 -0.56
C PRO A 324 -9.15 -1.20 -0.01
N ILE A 325 -8.64 0.04 -0.01
CA ILE A 325 -7.25 0.37 0.32
C ILE A 325 -7.10 1.28 1.54
N ALA A 326 -8.16 2.00 1.90
CA ALA A 326 -8.11 3.05 2.90
C ALA A 326 -8.38 2.54 4.30
N GLU A 327 -7.77 3.21 5.27
CA GLU A 327 -8.25 3.16 6.65
C GLU A 327 -9.32 4.25 6.74
N VAL A 328 -10.54 3.90 7.10
CA VAL A 328 -11.62 4.86 7.31
C VAL A 328 -11.67 5.15 8.81
N GLY A 329 -11.46 6.40 9.17
CA GLY A 329 -11.62 6.90 10.53
C GLY A 329 -12.88 7.74 10.62
N LEU A 330 -13.69 7.49 11.64
CA LEU A 330 -14.82 8.36 11.96
C LEU A 330 -14.29 9.69 12.48
N LEU A 331 -14.52 10.78 11.75
CA LEU A 331 -14.38 12.12 12.29
C LEU A 331 -15.60 12.47 13.14
N GLN A 332 -15.35 13.24 14.19
CA GLN A 332 -16.42 14.03 14.79
C GLN A 332 -16.86 15.11 13.81
N ASP A 333 -18.11 15.58 13.93
CA ASP A 333 -18.69 16.55 13.00
C ASP A 333 -17.93 17.89 12.94
N ASP A 334 -17.02 18.14 13.89
CA ASP A 334 -16.17 19.34 13.93
C ASP A 334 -14.68 19.05 13.63
N SER A 335 -14.35 17.82 13.23
CA SER A 335 -12.97 17.36 12.99
C SER A 335 -12.00 17.45 14.19
N SER A 336 -12.48 17.64 15.41
CA SER A 336 -11.62 17.82 16.60
C SER A 336 -10.76 16.60 16.94
N ASN A 337 -11.12 15.41 16.45
CA ASN A 337 -10.39 14.16 16.70
C ASN A 337 -9.42 13.75 15.57
N ILE A 338 -9.15 14.61 14.59
CA ILE A 338 -8.32 14.28 13.42
C ILE A 338 -6.90 13.79 13.79
N LEU A 339 -6.28 14.34 14.84
CA LEU A 339 -4.96 13.87 15.33
C LEU A 339 -5.03 12.45 15.89
N GLN A 340 -6.10 12.13 16.63
CA GLN A 340 -6.32 10.79 17.17
C GLN A 340 -6.57 9.78 16.04
N VAL A 341 -7.39 10.14 15.04
CA VAL A 341 -7.65 9.30 13.87
C VAL A 341 -6.34 8.99 13.14
N MET A 342 -5.47 9.99 12.97
CA MET A 342 -4.16 9.81 12.34
C MET A 342 -3.23 8.90 13.16
N GLU A 343 -3.19 9.06 14.49
CA GLU A 343 -2.43 8.17 15.38
C GLU A 343 -2.89 6.72 15.31
N GLU A 344 -4.20 6.49 15.36
CA GLU A 344 -4.80 5.16 15.32
C GLU A 344 -4.55 4.50 13.96
N ALA A 345 -4.76 5.23 12.87
CA ALA A 345 -4.47 4.76 11.52
C ALA A 345 -2.99 4.38 11.34
N PHE A 346 -2.07 5.16 11.90
CA PHE A 346 -0.64 4.84 11.88
C PHE A 346 -0.31 3.56 12.67
N LYS A 347 -0.84 3.41 13.89
CA LYS A 347 -0.63 2.24 14.75
C LYS A 347 -1.17 0.95 14.13
N VAL A 348 -2.41 0.98 13.60
CA VAL A 348 -3.06 -0.18 12.97
C VAL A 348 -2.27 -0.65 11.75
N ARG A 349 -1.77 0.30 10.96
CA ARG A 349 -1.14 -0.02 9.68
C ARG A 349 0.30 -0.50 9.81
N ALA A 350 1.06 0.03 10.76
CA ALA A 350 2.38 -0.53 11.10
C ALA A 350 2.31 -2.04 11.41
N CYS A 351 1.14 -2.56 11.79
CA CYS A 351 0.92 -3.97 12.09
C CYS A 351 0.40 -4.82 10.91
N ARG A 352 -0.08 -4.24 9.80
CA ARG A 352 -0.87 -4.96 8.77
C ARG A 352 -0.08 -5.19 7.46
N GLY A 353 0.56 -6.34 7.32
CA GLY A 353 1.22 -6.75 6.06
C GLY A 353 0.24 -7.31 5.01
N ARG A 354 0.28 -6.83 3.75
CA ARG A 354 -0.64 -7.23 2.66
C ARG A 354 -0.11 -8.33 1.71
N ARG A 355 -1.01 -8.84 0.86
CA ARG A 355 -0.82 -9.91 -0.15
C ARG A 355 -0.42 -9.31 -1.50
N LEU A 356 0.52 -9.96 -2.20
CA LEU A 356 0.74 -9.79 -3.64
C LEU A 356 -0.03 -10.85 -4.42
N SER A 357 -0.66 -10.48 -5.53
CA SER A 357 -1.34 -11.39 -6.46
C SER A 357 -0.35 -12.02 -7.45
N GLY A 358 -0.60 -13.28 -7.84
CA GLY A 358 0.12 -13.95 -8.94
C GLY A 358 0.44 -15.44 -8.71
N TRP A 359 0.49 -15.89 -7.46
CA TRP A 359 0.80 -17.28 -7.07
C TRP A 359 -0.11 -17.74 -5.92
N VAL A 360 -0.33 -19.05 -5.74
CA VAL A 360 -0.95 -19.60 -4.50
C VAL A 360 0.08 -19.50 -3.38
N VAL A 361 0.25 -18.29 -2.84
CA VAL A 361 1.10 -18.04 -1.68
C VAL A 361 0.25 -18.24 -0.43
N GLY A 362 0.50 -19.32 0.31
CA GLY A 362 0.06 -19.45 1.69
C GLY A 362 1.03 -18.69 2.60
N LYS A 363 0.56 -17.69 3.34
CA LYS A 363 1.35 -17.03 4.40
C LYS A 363 1.01 -17.66 5.76
N ARG A 364 2.02 -17.88 6.60
CA ARG A 364 1.87 -18.16 8.04
C ARG A 364 2.65 -17.09 8.80
N SER A 365 2.05 -16.52 9.84
CA SER A 365 2.68 -15.50 10.68
C SER A 365 2.93 -16.04 12.09
N SER A 366 4.05 -15.65 12.69
CA SER A 366 4.46 -16.01 14.05
C SER A 366 4.66 -14.74 14.86
N VAL A 367 3.60 -14.25 15.52
CA VAL A 367 3.67 -13.02 16.34
C VAL A 367 3.66 -13.30 17.86
N LEU A 368 3.45 -14.56 18.30
CA LEU A 368 3.52 -15.05 19.70
C LEU A 368 3.57 -16.60 19.68
N PRO A 369 3.87 -17.33 20.78
CA PRO A 369 4.09 -18.78 20.77
C PRO A 369 2.75 -19.55 20.72
N PHE A 370 1.96 -19.34 19.67
CA PHE A 370 0.78 -20.15 19.37
C PHE A 370 0.63 -20.27 17.86
N TRP A 371 0.69 -21.51 17.39
CA TRP A 371 0.60 -21.86 15.97
C TRP A 371 -0.85 -21.74 15.49
N LEU A 372 -1.24 -20.59 14.95
CA LEU A 372 -2.52 -20.44 14.26
C LEU A 372 -2.32 -20.63 12.74
N LYS A 373 -2.83 -21.74 12.22
CA LYS A 373 -2.91 -21.97 10.77
C LYS A 373 -3.89 -20.95 10.15
N ASN A 374 -3.52 -20.37 9.00
CA ASN A 374 -4.34 -19.52 8.13
C ASN A 374 -4.55 -18.04 8.53
N LEU A 375 -3.67 -17.40 9.32
CA LEU A 375 -3.66 -15.94 9.38
C LEU A 375 -3.00 -15.33 8.14
N ARG A 376 -3.79 -14.54 7.39
CA ARG A 376 -3.41 -13.85 6.14
C ARG A 376 -2.88 -12.42 6.35
N SER A 377 -2.76 -11.99 7.60
CA SER A 377 -2.20 -10.72 8.08
C SER A 377 -1.64 -10.93 9.49
N CYS A 378 -0.59 -10.19 9.87
CA CYS A 378 -0.27 -10.02 11.29
C CYS A 378 -1.36 -9.13 11.90
N LEU A 379 -2.00 -9.57 12.98
CA LEU A 379 -2.87 -8.75 13.81
C LEU A 379 -2.19 -8.65 15.17
N GLY A 380 -1.74 -7.45 15.53
CA GLY A 380 -1.02 -7.16 16.77
C GLY A 380 0.48 -7.46 16.70
N CYS A 381 1.29 -6.46 16.33
CA CYS A 381 2.74 -6.49 16.60
C CYS A 381 2.98 -6.02 18.04
N MET A 382 3.77 -6.76 18.83
CA MET A 382 4.29 -6.21 20.09
C MET A 382 5.22 -5.05 19.75
N VAL A 383 4.78 -3.83 20.06
CA VAL A 383 5.64 -2.66 20.16
C VAL A 383 6.67 -2.99 21.25
N PRO A 384 7.99 -3.08 20.95
CA PRO A 384 8.95 -3.51 21.97
C PRO A 384 8.92 -2.51 23.13
N GLN A 385 8.41 -2.91 24.28
CA GLN A 385 8.44 -2.07 25.47
C GLN A 385 9.90 -1.73 25.77
N THR A 386 10.20 -0.44 25.93
CA THR A 386 11.49 -0.01 26.48
C THR A 386 11.67 -0.73 27.81
N SER A 387 12.80 -1.41 27.94
CA SER A 387 13.20 -2.17 29.11
C SER A 387 12.90 -1.42 30.41
N GLY A 388 11.99 -1.94 31.22
CA GLY A 388 11.80 -1.50 32.60
C GLY A 388 10.36 -1.37 33.06
N GLN A 389 9.58 -2.45 33.04
CA GLN A 389 8.52 -2.77 34.03
C GLN A 389 7.83 -4.08 33.62
N GLN A 390 8.01 -5.14 34.42
CA GLN A 390 7.20 -6.35 34.32
C GLN A 390 5.78 -6.04 34.81
N PRO A 391 4.72 -6.34 34.04
CA PRO A 391 3.38 -6.35 34.59
C PRO A 391 3.19 -7.59 35.49
N ALA A 392 2.69 -7.36 36.70
CA ALA A 392 2.36 -8.40 37.68
C ALA A 392 1.25 -9.33 37.15
N ALA A 393 1.34 -10.62 37.47
CA ALA A 393 0.36 -11.63 37.08
C ALA A 393 -1.01 -11.37 37.73
N PRO A 394 -2.13 -11.55 37.00
CA PRO A 394 -3.47 -11.43 37.57
C PRO A 394 -3.87 -12.68 38.38
N ASP A 395 -4.50 -12.42 39.51
CA ASP A 395 -4.99 -13.37 40.54
C ASP A 395 -6.17 -14.21 40.01
N PRO A 396 -6.17 -15.55 40.12
CA PRO A 396 -7.18 -16.40 39.49
C PRO A 396 -8.38 -16.63 40.41
N HIS A 397 -9.10 -15.59 40.81
CA HIS A 397 -10.42 -15.75 41.46
C HIS A 397 -11.30 -14.51 41.28
N VAL A 398 -11.97 -14.39 40.14
CA VAL A 398 -13.30 -13.73 40.10
C VAL A 398 -14.17 -14.45 39.07
N SER A 399 -15.15 -15.18 39.58
CA SER A 399 -16.21 -15.84 38.82
C SER A 399 -17.26 -14.81 38.38
N LEU A 400 -17.80 -15.01 37.18
CA LEU A 400 -19.23 -14.85 36.88
C LEU A 400 -19.62 -15.90 35.84
#